data_AF-A0A5P8VWU8-F1
#
_entry.id   AF-A0A5P8VWU8-F1
#
_cell.length_a   1.000
_cell.length_b   1.000
_cell.length_c   1.000
_cell.angle_alpha   90.00
_cell.angle_beta   90.00
_cell.angle_gamma   90.00
#
_symmetry.space_group_name_H-M   'P 1'
#
loop_
_entity.id
_entity.type
_entity.pdbx_description
1 polymer ?
#
loop_
_entity_poly.entity_id
_entity_poly.type
_entity_poly.pdbx_seq_one_letter_code
_entity_poly.pdbx_strand_id
1 'polypeptide(L)' 'MEKIELELDRLTFERAKTLAIVNQSTLSELISHVIERLAEVQEKNDPLMGLYADIPEIVDEIVAEAMEKRGYTGTDE' A
#
# COMPACT_ATOMS: atom_id res chain seq x y z
N MET A 1 -9.55 -15.30 -20.65
CA MET A 1 -10.13 -14.11 -19.99
C MET A 1 -11.21 -14.59 -19.07
N GLU A 2 -11.08 -14.33 -17.78
CA GLU A 2 -12.10 -14.64 -16.78
C GLU A 2 -12.86 -13.36 -16.43
N LYS A 3 -14.15 -13.49 -16.10
CA LYS A 3 -14.98 -12.37 -15.67
C LYS A 3 -15.08 -12.39 -14.15
N ILE A 4 -14.83 -11.25 -13.52
CA ILE A 4 -15.03 -11.06 -12.08
C ILE A 4 -16.17 -10.07 -11.85
N GLU A 5 -16.97 -10.32 -10.82
CA GLU A 5 -17.94 -9.36 -10.29
C GLU A 5 -17.38 -8.82 -8.97
N LEU A 6 -17.43 -7.50 -8.79
CA LEU A 6 -16.86 -6.81 -7.63
C LEU A 6 -17.93 -5.92 -7.01
N GLU A 7 -18.19 -6.11 -5.72
CA GLU A 7 -18.93 -5.15 -4.91
C GLU A 7 -17.96 -4.16 -4.29
N LEU A 8 -18.21 -2.86 -4.54
CA LEU A 8 -17.45 -1.76 -3.97
C LEU A 8 -18.41 -0.79 -3.32
N ASP A 9 -17.98 -0.17 -2.22
CA ASP A 9 -18.72 0.97 -1.70
C ASP A 9 -18.70 2.12 -2.71
N ARG A 10 -19.72 2.98 -2.62
CA ARG A 10 -19.93 4.08 -3.57
C ARG A 10 -18.73 5.02 -3.64
N LEU A 11 -18.06 5.30 -2.51
CA LEU A 11 -16.94 6.23 -2.48
C LEU A 11 -15.73 5.63 -3.20
N THR A 12 -15.42 4.36 -2.93
CA THR A 12 -14.33 3.64 -3.61
C THR A 12 -14.59 3.51 -5.10
N PHE A 13 -15.83 3.24 -5.51
CA PHE A 13 -16.20 3.17 -6.93
C PHE A 13 -16.02 4.51 -7.66
N GLU A 14 -16.42 5.63 -7.06
CA GLU A 14 -16.19 6.96 -7.66
C GLU A 14 -14.70 7.29 -7.77
N ARG A 15 -13.92 7.01 -6.71
CA ARG A 15 -12.46 7.19 -6.74
C ARG A 15 -11.81 6.38 -7.86
N ALA A 16 -12.19 5.11 -8.01
CA ALA A 16 -11.66 4.24 -9.05
C ALA A 16 -12.00 4.77 -10.45
N LYS A 17 -13.22 5.27 -10.66
CA LYS A 17 -13.60 5.93 -11.93
C LYS A 17 -12.78 7.19 -12.21
N THR A 18 -12.60 8.07 -11.21
CA THR A 18 -11.77 9.27 -11.37
C THR A 18 -10.34 8.91 -11.72
N LEU A 19 -9.75 7.92 -11.04
CA LEU A 19 -8.40 7.46 -11.33
C LEU A 19 -8.28 6.85 -12.72
N ALA A 20 -9.29 6.12 -13.19
CA ALA A 20 -9.30 5.56 -14.54
C ALA A 20 -9.28 6.68 -15.60
N ILE A 21 -10.11 7.73 -15.40
CA ILE A 21 -10.16 8.91 -16.29
C ILE A 21 -8.81 9.64 -16.32
N VAL A 22 -8.21 9.90 -15.16
CA VAL A 22 -6.91 10.60 -15.06
C VAL A 22 -5.82 9.83 -15.79
N ASN A 23 -5.84 8.49 -15.69
CA ASN A 23 -4.88 7.62 -16.37
C ASN A 23 -5.27 7.29 -17.82
N GLN A 24 -6.31 7.94 -18.38
CA GLN A 24 -6.84 7.69 -19.73
C GLN A 24 -7.09 6.21 -20.02
N SER A 25 -7.61 5.49 -19.02
CA SER A 25 -7.80 4.05 -19.04
C SER A 25 -9.22 3.69 -18.64
N THR A 26 -9.65 2.47 -18.99
CA THR A 26 -10.87 1.88 -18.44
C THR A 26 -10.63 1.40 -17.01
N LEU A 27 -11.72 1.22 -16.26
CA LEU A 27 -11.63 0.67 -14.89
C LEU A 27 -10.99 -0.72 -14.87
N SER A 28 -11.26 -1.55 -15.89
CA SER A 28 -10.64 -2.88 -16.00
C SER A 28 -9.13 -2.78 -16.21
N GLU A 29 -8.66 -1.88 -17.09
CA GLU A 29 -7.23 -1.69 -17.34
C GLU A 29 -6.53 -1.11 -16.11
N LEU A 30 -7.16 -0.17 -15.41
CA LEU A 30 -6.64 0.37 -14.15
C LEU A 30 -6.47 -0.76 -13.11
N ILE A 31 -7.48 -1.62 -12.94
CA ILE A 31 -7.40 -2.75 -12.01
C ILE A 31 -6.27 -3.70 -12.41
N SER A 32 -6.15 -4.05 -13.70
CA SER A 32 -5.06 -4.90 -14.20
C SER A 32 -3.69 -4.29 -13.90
N HIS A 33 -3.46 -3.01 -14.21
CA HIS A 33 -2.19 -2.34 -13.94
C HIS A 33 -1.86 -2.26 -12.46
N VAL A 34 -2.86 -2.05 -11.60
CA VAL A 34 -2.65 -2.04 -10.14
C VAL A 34 -2.26 -3.43 -9.65
N ILE A 35 -2.92 -4.48 -10.13
CA ILE A 35 -2.59 -5.87 -9.79
C ILE A 35 -1.18 -6.22 -10.26
N GLU A 36 -0.83 -5.90 -11.50
CA GLU A 36 0.52 -6.10 -12.05
C GLU A 36 1.57 -5.37 -11.21
N ARG A 37 1.31 -4.12 -10.82
CA ARG A 37 2.23 -3.36 -9.99
C ARG A 37 2.39 -3.96 -8.60
N LEU A 38 1.30 -4.42 -7.98
CA LEU A 38 1.34 -5.10 -6.68
C LEU A 38 2.05 -6.46 -6.77
N ALA A 39 1.91 -7.17 -7.89
CA ALA A 39 2.62 -8.40 -8.18
C ALA A 39 4.12 -8.14 -8.39
N GLU A 40 4.50 -7.13 -9.18
CA GLU A 40 5.90 -6.72 -9.33
C GLU A 40 6.56 -6.33 -8.01
N VAL A 41 5.83 -5.62 -7.14
CA VAL A 41 6.33 -5.26 -5.81
C VAL A 41 6.55 -6.52 -4.98
N GLN A 42 5.64 -7.49 -5.04
CA GLN A 42 5.79 -8.78 -4.37
C GLN A 42 6.92 -9.63 -4.98
N GLU A 43 7.11 -9.64 -6.29
CA GLU A 43 8.19 -10.40 -6.95
C GLU A 43 9.57 -9.77 -6.75
N LYS A 44 9.65 -8.43 -6.73
CA LYS A 44 10.86 -7.70 -6.33
C LYS A 44 11.17 -7.90 -4.84
N ASN A 45 10.13 -8.10 -4.04
CA ASN A 45 10.22 -8.58 -2.67
C ASN A 45 10.14 -10.11 -2.62
N ASP A 46 10.88 -10.77 -3.52
CA ASP A 46 11.13 -12.21 -3.67
C ASP A 46 10.55 -13.08 -2.53
N PRO A 47 9.85 -14.21 -2.81
CA PRO A 47 9.53 -15.22 -1.79
C PRO A 47 10.74 -15.76 -1.01
N LEU A 48 11.97 -15.46 -1.46
CA LEU A 48 13.22 -15.63 -0.70
C LEU A 48 13.50 -14.52 0.34
N MET A 49 12.65 -13.49 0.47
CA MET A 49 12.41 -12.77 1.73
C MET A 49 11.50 -13.63 2.62
N GLY A 50 12.04 -14.71 3.17
CA GLY A 50 11.50 -15.35 4.38
C GLY A 50 11.62 -14.46 5.64
N LEU A 51 11.46 -13.14 5.52
CA LEU A 51 12.03 -12.12 6.42
C LEU A 51 10.99 -11.11 6.96
N TYR A 52 9.75 -11.55 7.16
CA TYR A 52 8.94 -11.00 8.27
C TYR A 52 9.47 -11.49 9.65
N ALA A 53 10.76 -11.83 9.75
CA ALA A 53 11.41 -12.16 11.00
C ALA A 53 11.76 -10.92 11.83
N ASP A 54 11.92 -9.74 11.19
CA ASP A 54 12.36 -8.52 11.87
C ASP A 54 11.37 -7.34 11.70
N ILE A 55 10.07 -7.60 11.84
CA ILE A 55 9.06 -6.53 12.02
C ILE A 55 9.28 -5.64 13.28
N PRO A 56 9.97 -6.05 14.37
CA PRO A 56 10.09 -5.19 15.56
C PRO A 56 10.84 -3.88 15.33
N GLU A 57 11.93 -3.86 14.56
CA GLU A 57 12.81 -2.67 14.47
C GLU A 57 12.20 -1.53 13.63
N ILE A 58 11.43 -1.88 12.59
CA ILE A 58 10.78 -0.87 11.72
C ILE A 58 9.66 -0.13 12.49
N VAL A 59 9.01 -0.81 13.45
CA VAL A 59 7.99 -0.18 14.30
C VAL A 59 8.63 0.81 15.28
N ASP A 60 9.79 0.47 15.86
CA ASP A 60 10.48 1.35 16.80
C ASP A 60 10.98 2.65 16.13
N GLU A 61 11.45 2.59 14.88
CA GLU A 61 11.91 3.78 14.16
C GLU A 61 10.76 4.74 13.81
N ILE A 62 9.60 4.19 13.42
CA ILE A 62 8.38 4.98 13.16
C ILE A 62 7.81 5.59 14.44
N VAL A 63 7.88 4.87 15.57
CA VAL A 63 7.45 5.39 16.87
C VAL A 63 8.39 6.48 17.38
N ALA A 64 9.71 6.31 17.23
CA ALA A 64 10.71 7.31 17.61
C ALA A 64 10.53 8.61 16.81
N GLU A 65 10.36 8.53 15.50
CA GLU A 65 10.15 9.70 14.64
C GLU A 65 8.82 10.42 14.97
N ALA A 66 7.77 9.65 15.34
CA ALA A 66 6.49 10.20 15.77
C ALA A 66 6.55 10.87 17.16
N MET A 67 7.43 10.41 18.06
CA MET A 67 7.65 10.99 19.39
C MET A 67 8.49 12.28 19.33
N GLU A 68 9.50 12.32 18.46
CA GLU A 68 10.35 13.50 18.27
C GLU A 68 9.54 14.68 17.67
N LYS A 69 8.63 14.38 16.74
CA LYS A 69 7.72 15.37 16.13
C LYS A 69 6.68 15.94 17.10
N ARG A 70 6.45 15.29 18.25
CA ARG A 70 5.58 15.78 19.33
C ARG A 70 6.35 16.50 20.44
N GLY A 71 7.66 16.68 20.31
CA GLY A 71 8.48 17.40 21.28
C GLY A 71 8.79 16.61 22.56
N TYR A 72 8.77 15.28 22.49
CA TYR A 72 9.14 14.44 23.63
C TYR A 72 10.67 14.30 23.70
N THR A 73 11.33 15.22 24.40
CA THR A 73 12.70 15.00 24.86
C THR A 73 12.61 14.12 26.11
N GLY A 74 12.96 12.84 26.00
CA GLY A 74 13.18 11.98 27.15
C GLY A 74 14.36 12.51 27.96
N THR A 75 14.09 13.44 28.87
CA THR A 75 15.00 13.81 29.96
C THR A 75 14.79 12.88 31.15
N ASP A 76 15.91 12.43 31.69
CA ASP A 76 16.17 11.86 33.03
C ASP A 76 15.62 10.42 33.23
N GLU A 77 16.42 9.39 33.54
CA GLU A 77 17.61 9.25 34.38
C GLU A 77 18.65 8.26 33.81
#